data_AF-A0A7C2HZ23-F1
#
_entry.id   AF-A0A7C2HZ23-F1
#
_cell.length_a   1.000
_cell.length_b   1.000
_cell.length_c   1.000
_cell.angle_alpha   90.00
_cell.angle_beta   90.00
_cell.angle_gamma   90.00
#
_symmetry.space_group_name_H-M   'P 1'
#
loop_
_entity.id
_entity.type
_entity.pdbx_description
1 polymer ?
#
loop_
_entity_poly.entity_id
_entity_poly.type
_entity_poly.pdbx_seq_one_letter_code
_entity_poly.pdbx_strand_id
1 'polypeptide(L)' 'HRQIEAVRYLDGVVEELFDLVPKNTYITITSDHGELFGEDGYFGHGPIQHDKVMEVFFVEGKLR' A
#
# COMPACT_ATOMS: atom_id res chain seq x y z
N HIS A 1 -11.72 -10.34 4.90
CA HIS A 1 -10.83 -10.47 6.09
C HIS A 1 -9.35 -10.46 5.75
N ARG A 2 -8.82 -11.35 4.88
CA ARG A 2 -7.36 -11.44 4.59
C ARG A 2 -6.66 -10.12 4.24
N GLN A 3 -7.23 -9.31 3.35
CA GLN A 3 -6.59 -8.06 2.92
C GLN A 3 -6.50 -7.02 4.05
N ILE A 4 -7.52 -6.97 4.92
CA ILE A 4 -7.49 -6.11 6.11
C ILE A 4 -6.38 -6.56 7.06
N GLU A 5 -6.23 -7.87 7.29
CA GLU A 5 -5.13 -8.38 8.13
C GLU A 5 -3.76 -8.14 7.50
N ALA A 6 -3.64 -8.22 6.18
CA ALA A 6 -2.39 -7.90 5.48
C ALA A 6 -2.00 -6.43 5.69
N VAL A 7 -2.96 -5.51 5.60
CA VAL A 7 -2.72 -4.08 5.89
C VAL A 7 -2.35 -3.86 7.35
N ARG A 8 -3.01 -4.53 8.30
CA ARG A 8 -2.64 -4.45 9.73
C ARG A 8 -1.24 -4.99 10.02
N TYR A 9 -0.83 -6.05 9.33
CA TYR A 9 0.53 -6.56 9.43
C TYR A 9 1.55 -5.56 8.88
N LEU A 10 1.26 -4.97 7.70
CA LEU A 10 2.13 -3.96 7.09
C LEU A 10 2.29 -2.72 7.96
N ASP A 11 1.25 -2.29 8.68
CA ASP A 11 1.31 -1.17 9.64
C ASP A 11 2.44 -1.36 10.67
N GLY A 12 2.53 -2.54 11.29
CA GLY A 12 3.61 -2.86 12.23
C GLY A 12 4.99 -2.98 11.57
N VAL A 13 5.06 -3.59 10.37
CA VAL A 13 6.34 -3.71 9.64
C VAL A 13 6.88 -2.34 9.20
N VAL A 14 6.00 -1.39 8.87
CA VAL A 14 6.40 -0.02 8.52
C VAL A 14 6.97 0.71 9.74
N GLU A 15 6.43 0.49 10.94
CA GLU A 15 7.01 1.02 12.18
C GLU A 15 8.43 0.47 12.41
N GLU A 16 8.63 -0.85 12.27
CA GLU A 16 9.96 -1.47 12.38
C GLU A 16 10.95 -0.92 11.34
N LEU A 17 10.49 -0.65 10.12
CA LEU A 17 11.30 -0.01 9.08
C LEU A 17 11.75 1.39 9.48
N PHE A 18 10.86 2.20 10.08
CA PHE A 18 11.21 3.54 10.54
C PHE A 18 12.25 3.53 11.66
N ASP A 19 12.20 2.55 12.55
CA ASP A 19 13.21 2.39 13.61
C ASP A 19 14.57 1.92 13.07
N LEU A 20 14.58 1.20 11.94
CA LEU A 20 15.80 0.64 11.36
C LEU A 20 16.61 1.65 10.54
N VAL A 21 15.95 2.54 9.81
CA VAL A 21 16.63 3.47 8.89
C VAL A 21 17.27 4.65 9.62
N PRO A 22 18.36 5.25 9.10
CA PRO A 22 18.96 6.43 9.72
C PRO A 22 17.99 7.61 9.80
N LYS A 23 18.17 8.45 10.83
CA LYS A 23 17.51 9.77 10.88
C LYS A 23 17.84 10.60 9.64
N ASN A 24 16.95 11.52 9.28
CA ASN A 24 17.03 12.34 8.07
C ASN A 24 16.91 11.59 6.74
N THR A 25 16.37 10.36 6.75
CA THR A 25 16.07 9.60 5.54
C THR A 25 14.74 10.07 4.92
N TYR A 26 14.71 10.28 3.61
CA TYR A 26 13.45 10.44 2.87
C TYR A 26 12.89 9.06 2.54
N ILE A 27 11.61 8.87 2.85
CA ILE A 27 10.89 7.61 2.62
C ILE A 27 9.68 7.91 1.75
N THR A 28 9.47 7.08 0.74
CA THR A 28 8.26 7.06 -0.08
C THR A 28 7.63 5.67 0.04
N ILE A 29 6.34 5.61 0.34
CA ILE A 29 5.55 4.39 0.42
C ILE A 29 4.42 4.49 -0.61
N THR A 30 4.29 3.49 -1.46
CA THR A 30 3.29 3.42 -2.53
C THR A 30 2.99 1.96 -2.90
N SER A 31 2.12 1.74 -3.87
CA SER A 31 1.79 0.42 -4.43
C SER A 31 2.11 0.40 -5.93
N ASP A 32 2.31 -0.78 -6.48
CA ASP A 32 2.42 -0.99 -7.93
C ASP A 32 1.05 -0.93 -8.62
N HIS A 33 0.00 -1.41 -7.97
CA HIS A 33 -1.39 -1.31 -8.42
C HIS A 33 -2.38 -1.31 -7.23
N GLY A 34 -3.65 -1.02 -7.52
CA GLY A 34 -4.79 -1.25 -6.63
C GLY A 34 -5.45 -2.62 -6.85
N GLU A 35 -6.54 -2.92 -6.14
CA GLU A 35 -7.18 -4.24 -6.14
C GLU A 35 -8.71 -4.06 -6.07
N LEU A 36 -9.47 -4.83 -6.85
CA LEU A 36 -10.92 -4.84 -6.76
C LEU A 36 -11.41 -5.86 -5.74
N PHE A 37 -12.40 -5.48 -4.95
CA PHE A 37 -13.03 -6.27 -3.91
C PHE A 37 -14.51 -6.55 -4.17
N GLY A 38 -14.99 -6.30 -5.39
CA GLY A 38 -16.37 -6.52 -5.81
C GLY A 38 -16.95 -5.38 -6.66
N GLU A 39 -16.19 -4.30 -6.84
CA GLU A 39 -16.56 -3.18 -7.71
C GLU A 39 -16.88 -3.68 -9.12
N ASP A 40 -18.02 -3.24 -9.66
CA ASP A 40 -18.54 -3.64 -10.97
C ASP A 40 -18.60 -5.16 -11.22
N GLY A 41 -18.68 -5.95 -10.14
CA GLY A 41 -18.72 -7.41 -10.20
C GLY A 41 -17.36 -8.08 -10.40
N TYR A 42 -16.26 -7.32 -10.34
CA TYR A 42 -14.90 -7.83 -10.46
C TYR A 42 -14.22 -8.01 -9.10
N PHE A 43 -13.33 -8.99 -9.02
CA PHE A 43 -12.46 -9.22 -7.87
C PHE A 43 -11.06 -9.54 -8.39
N GLY A 44 -10.04 -8.88 -7.83
CA GLY A 44 -8.69 -8.95 -8.39
C GLY A 44 -8.31 -7.70 -9.21
N HIS A 45 -7.13 -7.73 -9.83
CA HIS A 45 -6.58 -6.60 -10.58
C HIS A 45 -6.23 -6.95 -12.04
N GLY A 46 -5.94 -8.22 -12.36
CA GLY A 46 -5.51 -8.62 -13.70
C GLY A 46 -6.42 -9.68 -14.34
N PRO A 47 -6.76 -9.59 -15.64
CA PRO A 47 -6.50 -8.53 -16.62
C PRO A 47 -7.66 -7.51 -16.70
N ILE A 48 -7.84 -6.71 -15.64
CA ILE A 48 -8.99 -5.80 -15.52
C ILE A 48 -8.51 -4.36 -15.64
N GLN A 49 -9.02 -3.62 -16.63
CA GLN A 49 -8.82 -2.16 -16.70
C GLN A 49 -9.96 -1.47 -15.97
N HIS A 50 -9.69 -1.09 -14.73
CA HIS A 50 -10.62 -0.38 -13.86
C HIS A 50 -9.86 0.71 -13.10
N ASP A 51 -10.48 1.87 -12.88
CA ASP A 51 -9.82 3.04 -12.25
C ASP A 51 -9.22 2.67 -10.89
N LYS A 52 -9.93 1.91 -10.07
CA LYS A 52 -9.43 1.40 -8.77
C LYS A 52 -8.18 0.51 -8.85
N VAL A 53 -7.89 -0.13 -9.99
CA VAL A 53 -6.62 -0.85 -10.19
C VAL A 53 -5.48 0.14 -10.49
N MET A 54 -5.80 1.29 -11.11
CA MET A 54 -4.84 2.35 -11.43
C MET A 54 -4.65 3.35 -10.27
N GLU A 55 -5.58 3.39 -9.32
CA GLU A 55 -5.48 4.19 -8.11
C GLU A 55 -4.54 3.53 -7.10
N VAL A 56 -3.40 4.18 -6.84
CA VAL A 56 -2.43 3.77 -5.81
C VAL A 56 -2.28 4.85 -4.76
N PHE A 57 -2.01 4.45 -3.52
CA PHE A 57 -1.65 5.40 -2.48
C PHE A 57 -0.22 5.91 -2.72
N PHE A 58 0.05 7.14 -2.30
CA PHE A 58 1.39 7.72 -2.35
C PHE A 58 1.59 8.57 -1.11
N VAL A 59 2.54 8.18 -0.27
CA VAL A 59 2.93 8.92 0.94
C VAL A 59 4.43 9.09 0.91
N GLU A 60 4.90 10.32 1.11
CA GLU A 60 6.32 10.61 1.21
C GLU A 60 6.60 11.56 2.37
N GLY A 61 7.78 11.41 2.97
CA GLY A 61 8.19 12.24 4.08
C GLY A 61 9.64 12.00 4.49
N LYS A 62 10.21 12.98 5.18
CA LYS A 62 11.53 12.86 5.79
C LYS A 62 11.39 12.45 7.25
N LEU A 63 12.05 11.36 7.64
CA LEU A 63 12.10 10.90 9.03
C LEU A 63 12.91 11.89 9.88
N ARG A 64 12.32 12.33 10.99
CA ARG A 64 12.89 13.31 11.94
C ARG A 64 14.05 12.76 12.78
#